data_AF-A0A0L8KJ45-F1
#
_entry.id   AF-A0A0L8KJ45-F1
#
_cell.length_a   1.000
_cell.length_b   1.000
_cell.length_c   1.000
_cell.angle_alpha   90.00
_cell.angle_beta   90.00
_cell.angle_gamma   90.00
#
_symmetry.space_group_name_H-M   'P 1'
#
loop_
_entity.id
_entity.type
_entity.pdbx_description
1 polymer ?
#
loop_
_entity_poly.entity_id
_entity_poly.type
_entity_poly.pdbx_seq_one_letter_code
_entity_poly.pdbx_strand_id
1 'polypeptide(L)'
;MSEKLTGITVTAIRTHFVVTAMRGLAEYLSPEDTQRLKINSGEHLAAILMTAVLGRTPVGVEPAGGPDLVFAPVEEDAEPAVVIEIKSLPGSVPGGIRKFQADLGRSDDEEVEPVFTTEVVGINDVVRTYAMPQITKAAEQLGKKVPPATELDFKVVKQVFIVSHVLDHMPKEGLETFGIMAQTLDPLPDLGEIDDVWLLFAPDRLMRWSVGAAKWQNYIFGEWADDGINEWDLFEDYDHELTFLQNVEREYLRLIGREGGSPFLFHLNYDRE
;
A
#
# COMPACT_ATOMS: atom_id res chain seq x y z
N MET A 1 -27.51 -9.88 -16.91
CA MET A 1 -26.71 -10.97 -17.49
C MET A 1 -25.45 -11.06 -16.66
N SER A 2 -25.26 -12.13 -15.87
CA SER A 2 -24.00 -12.32 -15.15
C SER A 2 -23.01 -12.91 -16.14
N GLU A 3 -22.09 -12.09 -16.65
CA GLU A 3 -20.89 -12.64 -17.26
C GLU A 3 -20.17 -13.48 -16.21
N LYS A 4 -19.92 -14.75 -16.54
CA LYS A 4 -19.04 -15.58 -15.71
C LYS A 4 -17.66 -14.95 -15.77
N LEU A 5 -17.23 -14.33 -14.68
CA LEU A 5 -15.86 -13.86 -14.48
C LEU A 5 -14.92 -15.07 -14.36
N THR A 6 -14.60 -15.72 -15.47
CA THR A 6 -13.57 -16.76 -15.52
C THR A 6 -12.21 -16.09 -15.74
N GLY A 7 -11.26 -16.30 -14.83
CA GLY A 7 -9.87 -15.81 -14.97
C GLY A 7 -9.40 -14.81 -13.92
N ILE A 8 -10.24 -14.44 -12.94
CA ILE A 8 -9.81 -13.57 -11.83
C ILE A 8 -8.88 -14.36 -10.91
N THR A 9 -7.65 -13.89 -10.73
CA THR A 9 -6.76 -14.37 -9.68
C THR A 9 -6.93 -13.49 -8.45
N VAL A 10 -7.37 -14.10 -7.34
CA VAL A 10 -7.49 -13.45 -6.04
C VAL A 10 -6.60 -14.21 -5.05
N THR A 11 -5.75 -13.48 -4.35
CA THR A 11 -5.01 -13.97 -3.19
C THR A 11 -5.63 -13.36 -1.96
N ALA A 12 -5.97 -14.17 -0.96
CA ALA A 12 -6.51 -13.66 0.29
C ALA A 12 -5.40 -13.60 1.34
N ILE A 13 -5.24 -12.44 1.98
CA ILE A 13 -4.34 -12.21 3.11
C ILE A 13 -5.19 -12.27 4.37
N ARG A 14 -4.85 -13.19 5.29
CA ARG A 14 -5.53 -13.25 6.59
C ARG A 14 -5.27 -11.95 7.36
N THR A 15 -6.32 -11.37 7.92
CA THR A 15 -6.24 -10.12 8.70
C THR A 15 -5.29 -10.22 9.89
N HIS A 16 -5.25 -11.38 10.57
CA HIS A 16 -4.32 -11.59 11.67
C HIS A 16 -2.84 -11.49 11.26
N PHE A 17 -2.48 -11.86 10.01
CA PHE A 17 -1.11 -11.69 9.51
C PHE A 17 -0.77 -10.23 9.31
N VAL A 18 -1.71 -9.42 8.84
CA VAL A 18 -1.53 -7.98 8.70
C VAL A 18 -1.36 -7.31 10.06
N VAL A 19 -2.18 -7.68 11.06
CA VAL A 19 -2.06 -7.15 12.42
C VAL A 19 -0.75 -7.59 13.08
N THR A 20 -0.33 -8.85 12.89
CA THR A 20 0.95 -9.35 13.39
C THR A 20 2.13 -8.63 12.74
N ALA A 21 2.08 -8.40 11.43
CA ALA A 21 3.08 -7.63 10.70
C ALA A 21 3.15 -6.18 11.19
N MET A 22 2.00 -5.54 11.42
CA MET A 22 1.91 -4.19 11.96
C MET A 22 2.56 -4.09 13.34
N ARG A 23 2.22 -4.99 14.27
CA ARG A 23 2.82 -5.03 15.61
C ARG A 23 4.31 -5.32 15.55
N GLY A 24 4.70 -6.31 14.74
CA GLY A 24 6.10 -6.68 14.54
C GLY A 24 6.94 -5.53 13.99
N LEU A 25 6.41 -4.72 13.07
CA LEU A 25 7.09 -3.52 12.61
C LEU A 25 7.21 -2.45 13.69
N ALA A 26 6.14 -2.19 14.44
CA ALA A 26 6.15 -1.20 15.52
C ALA A 26 7.16 -1.56 16.63
N GLU A 27 7.34 -2.86 16.89
CA GLU A 27 8.31 -3.37 17.87
C GLU A 27 9.74 -3.44 17.32
N TYR A 28 9.92 -3.83 16.05
CA TYR A 28 11.23 -4.11 15.46
C TYR A 28 11.94 -2.87 14.91
N LEU A 29 11.20 -1.93 14.32
CA LEU A 29 11.79 -0.72 13.76
C LEU A 29 12.29 0.21 14.87
N SER A 30 13.50 0.73 14.68
CA SER A 30 14.01 1.76 15.57
C SER A 30 13.16 3.05 15.45
N PRO A 31 13.16 3.92 16.48
CA PRO A 31 12.49 5.22 16.37
C PRO A 31 12.97 6.05 15.17
N GLU A 32 14.23 5.90 14.77
CA GLU A 32 14.79 6.58 13.60
C GLU A 32 14.21 6.03 12.29
N ASP A 33 14.13 4.70 12.14
CA ASP A 33 13.51 4.07 10.97
C ASP A 33 12.03 4.43 10.85
N THR A 34 11.31 4.43 11.98
CA THR A 34 9.90 4.82 12.02
C THR A 34 9.70 6.29 11.61
N GLN A 35 10.64 7.18 11.96
CA GLN A 35 10.60 8.58 11.51
C GLN A 35 10.89 8.75 10.02
N ARG A 36 11.68 7.85 9.42
CA ARG A 36 11.97 7.87 7.97
C ARG A 36 10.77 7.46 7.12
N LEU A 37 9.90 6.58 7.64
CA LEU A 37 8.65 6.22 6.96
C LEU A 37 7.73 7.44 6.83
N LYS A 38 7.53 7.88 5.59
CA LYS A 38 6.66 9.02 5.29
C LYS A 38 5.20 8.61 5.39
N ILE A 39 4.61 8.79 6.58
CA ILE A 39 3.20 8.50 6.87
C ILE A 39 2.28 9.15 5.83
N ASN A 40 2.51 10.43 5.50
CA ASN A 40 1.70 11.18 4.53
C ASN A 40 1.74 10.62 3.10
N SER A 41 2.75 9.79 2.78
CA SER A 41 2.89 9.14 1.47
C SER A 41 2.45 7.66 1.53
N GLY A 42 2.03 7.17 2.69
CA GLY A 42 1.61 5.78 2.90
C GLY A 42 2.76 4.77 2.88
N GLU A 43 4.01 5.20 3.05
CA GLU A 43 5.18 4.28 3.06
C GLU A 43 5.07 3.23 4.18
N HIS A 44 4.46 3.59 5.32
CA HIS A 44 4.19 2.67 6.41
C HIS A 44 3.16 1.58 6.05
N LEU A 45 2.10 1.91 5.31
CA LEU A 45 1.14 0.93 4.81
C LEU A 45 1.82 -0.08 3.88
N ALA A 46 2.68 0.41 2.97
CA ALA A 46 3.49 -0.46 2.14
C ALA A 46 4.40 -1.38 2.99
N ALA A 47 5.06 -0.85 4.01
CA ALA A 47 5.88 -1.67 4.92
C ALA A 47 5.07 -2.76 5.63
N ILE A 48 3.90 -2.40 6.19
CA ILE A 48 2.99 -3.35 6.88
C ILE A 48 2.53 -4.45 5.93
N LEU A 49 2.02 -4.06 4.75
CA LEU A 49 1.49 -5.01 3.77
C LEU A 49 2.58 -5.93 3.24
N MET A 50 3.77 -5.40 2.96
CA MET A 50 4.88 -6.23 2.48
C MET A 50 5.43 -7.15 3.56
N THR A 51 5.46 -6.71 4.81
CA THR A 51 5.80 -7.58 5.95
C THR A 51 4.79 -8.71 6.11
N ALA A 52 3.49 -8.42 5.94
CA ALA A 52 2.43 -9.42 6.00
C ALA A 52 2.51 -10.43 4.85
N VAL A 53 2.76 -9.96 3.63
CA VAL A 53 2.88 -10.82 2.43
C VAL A 53 4.14 -11.69 2.46
N LEU A 54 5.26 -11.14 2.92
CA LEU A 54 6.54 -11.85 2.98
C LEU A 54 6.72 -12.65 4.27
N GLY A 55 5.86 -12.47 5.27
CA GLY A 55 5.93 -13.18 6.55
C GLY A 55 7.17 -12.85 7.40
N ARG A 56 7.87 -11.75 7.10
CA ARG A 56 9.13 -11.35 7.76
C ARG A 56 9.30 -9.83 7.74
N THR A 57 10.00 -9.28 8.72
CA THR A 57 10.25 -7.83 8.83
C THR A 57 11.39 -7.35 7.92
N PRO A 58 11.39 -6.07 7.49
CA PRO A 58 12.52 -5.50 6.78
C PRO A 58 13.72 -5.36 7.72
N VAL A 59 14.93 -5.36 7.16
CA VAL A 59 16.17 -5.13 7.92
C VAL A 59 16.30 -3.68 8.40
N GLY A 60 15.54 -2.76 7.83
CA GLY A 60 15.49 -1.33 8.15
C GLY A 60 14.80 -0.51 7.06
N VAL A 61 14.70 0.81 7.26
CA VAL A 61 14.10 1.76 6.31
C VAL A 61 15.21 2.64 5.71
N GLU A 62 15.31 2.62 4.37
CA GLU A 62 16.41 3.25 3.62
C GLU A 62 17.81 2.92 4.18
N PRO A 63 18.16 1.63 4.40
CA PRO A 63 19.42 1.27 5.04
C PRO A 63 20.61 1.78 4.22
N ALA A 64 21.45 2.63 4.84
CA ALA A 64 22.63 3.25 4.22
C ALA A 64 22.35 4.02 2.90
N GLY A 65 21.16 4.59 2.75
CA GLY A 65 20.76 5.30 1.52
C GLY A 65 20.35 4.37 0.37
N GLY A 66 20.10 3.10 0.68
CA GLY A 66 19.64 2.07 -0.25
C GLY A 66 18.15 2.16 -0.62
N PRO A 67 17.55 1.05 -1.07
CA PRO A 67 16.11 0.95 -1.34
C PRO A 67 15.27 1.31 -0.10
N ASP A 68 14.03 1.75 -0.33
CA ASP A 68 13.16 2.23 0.76
C ASP A 68 12.90 1.12 1.80
N LEU A 69 12.68 -0.12 1.34
CA LEU A 69 12.64 -1.31 2.19
C LEU A 69 13.56 -2.41 1.64
N VAL A 70 14.21 -3.13 2.56
CA VAL A 70 15.03 -4.30 2.24
C VAL A 70 14.64 -5.44 3.17
N PHE A 71 14.35 -6.60 2.62
CA PHE A 71 14.10 -7.85 3.35
C PHE A 71 15.23 -8.82 3.02
N ALA A 72 15.95 -9.27 4.03
CA ALA A 72 17.05 -10.22 3.88
C ALA A 72 16.58 -11.55 3.26
N PRO A 73 17.45 -12.27 2.53
CA PRO A 73 17.13 -13.63 2.09
C PRO A 73 16.94 -14.55 3.29
N VAL A 74 16.11 -15.59 3.13
CA VAL A 74 15.94 -16.65 4.14
C VAL A 74 16.64 -17.89 3.61
N GLU A 75 17.80 -18.22 4.19
CA GLU A 75 18.65 -19.32 3.69
C GLU A 75 17.97 -20.68 3.81
N GLU A 76 17.23 -20.91 4.90
CA GLU A 76 16.57 -22.19 5.20
C GLU A 76 15.53 -22.57 4.13
N ASP A 77 14.76 -21.59 3.67
CA ASP A 77 13.69 -21.76 2.68
C ASP A 77 14.13 -21.37 1.25
N ALA A 78 15.41 -21.03 1.07
CA ALA A 78 15.97 -20.50 -0.18
C ALA A 78 15.18 -19.31 -0.76
N GLU A 79 14.58 -18.49 0.11
CA GLU A 79 13.84 -17.32 -0.33
C GLU A 79 14.80 -16.19 -0.69
N PRO A 80 14.57 -15.49 -1.82
CA PRO A 80 15.43 -14.41 -2.25
C PRO A 80 15.33 -13.21 -1.28
N ALA A 81 16.33 -12.34 -1.35
CA ALA A 81 16.19 -11.01 -0.80
C ALA A 81 15.12 -10.23 -1.58
N VAL A 82 14.37 -9.37 -0.91
CA VAL A 82 13.38 -8.50 -1.56
C VAL A 82 13.74 -7.06 -1.29
N VAL A 83 13.85 -6.26 -2.34
CA VAL A 83 14.11 -4.83 -2.25
C VAL A 83 12.96 -4.06 -2.87
N ILE A 84 12.51 -3.02 -2.19
CA ILE A 84 11.30 -2.30 -2.56
C ILE A 84 11.60 -0.81 -2.60
N GLU A 85 11.18 -0.17 -3.69
CA GLU A 85 11.08 1.29 -3.77
C GLU A 85 9.61 1.68 -3.76
N ILE A 86 9.25 2.59 -2.86
CA ILE A 86 7.89 3.05 -2.64
C ILE A 86 7.73 4.42 -3.29
N LYS A 87 6.59 4.62 -3.93
CA LYS A 87 6.18 5.93 -4.46
C LYS A 87 4.71 6.17 -4.14
N SER A 88 4.36 7.42 -3.88
CA SER A 88 2.97 7.83 -3.89
C SER A 88 2.60 8.37 -5.27
N LEU A 89 1.33 8.27 -5.65
CA LEU A 89 0.82 9.02 -6.79
C LEU A 89 0.94 10.53 -6.53
N PRO A 90 1.12 11.34 -7.59
CA PRO A 90 0.93 12.78 -7.47
C PRO A 90 -0.54 13.08 -7.19
N GLY A 91 -0.82 14.08 -6.35
CA GLY A 91 -2.19 14.50 -6.08
C GLY A 91 -2.84 15.21 -7.26
N SER A 92 -4.15 15.01 -7.49
CA SER A 92 -4.93 15.74 -8.53
C SER A 92 -5.16 17.21 -8.20
N VAL A 93 -5.11 17.59 -6.92
CA VAL A 93 -5.40 18.96 -6.47
C VAL A 93 -4.09 19.76 -6.30
N PRO A 94 -4.00 21.00 -6.84
CA PRO A 94 -2.88 21.90 -6.54
C PRO A 94 -2.77 22.16 -5.02
N GLY A 95 -1.67 21.71 -4.41
CA GLY A 95 -1.48 21.72 -2.95
C GLY A 95 -1.77 20.37 -2.25
N GLY A 96 -2.52 19.48 -2.90
CA GLY A 96 -2.72 18.07 -2.58
C GLY A 96 -3.08 17.76 -1.12
N ILE A 97 -2.59 16.62 -0.64
CA ILE A 97 -2.66 16.16 0.75
C ILE A 97 -2.14 17.20 1.75
N ARG A 98 -1.18 18.06 1.35
CA ARG A 98 -0.62 19.07 2.25
C ARG A 98 -1.61 20.19 2.54
N LYS A 99 -2.44 20.56 1.56
CA LYS A 99 -3.54 21.50 1.76
C LYS A 99 -4.64 20.86 2.61
N PHE A 100 -5.00 19.62 2.31
CA PHE A 100 -5.91 18.81 3.13
C PHE A 100 -5.49 18.78 4.61
N GLN A 101 -4.22 18.46 4.88
CA GLN A 101 -3.67 18.43 6.24
C GLN A 101 -3.59 19.80 6.90
N ALA A 102 -3.24 20.85 6.14
CA ALA A 102 -3.22 22.21 6.67
C ALA A 102 -4.63 22.71 7.02
N ASP A 103 -5.65 22.24 6.31
CA ASP A 103 -7.05 22.58 6.56
C ASP A 103 -7.64 21.74 7.72
N LEU A 104 -7.28 20.45 7.84
CA LEU A 104 -7.61 19.62 9.03
C LEU A 104 -7.07 20.23 10.33
N GLY A 105 -5.81 20.68 10.33
CA GLY A 105 -5.22 21.34 11.51
C GLY A 105 -5.84 22.70 11.86
N ARG A 106 -6.72 23.26 11.02
CA ARG A 106 -7.48 24.49 11.26
C ARG A 106 -8.94 24.23 11.63
N SER A 107 -9.51 23.09 11.23
CA SER A 107 -10.91 22.77 11.52
C SER A 107 -11.16 22.39 12.98
N ASP A 108 -10.12 22.11 13.77
CA ASP A 108 -10.28 21.98 15.24
C ASP A 108 -10.85 23.28 15.87
N ASP A 109 -10.75 24.43 15.19
CA ASP A 109 -11.31 25.73 15.61
C ASP A 109 -12.68 26.07 14.94
N GLU A 110 -13.17 25.29 13.97
CA GLU A 110 -14.42 25.59 13.23
C GLU A 110 -15.37 24.38 13.18
N GLU A 111 -16.66 24.56 13.52
CA GLU A 111 -17.72 23.50 13.50
C GLU A 111 -18.03 22.93 12.09
N VAL A 112 -17.27 23.28 11.05
CA VAL A 112 -17.52 22.88 9.66
C VAL A 112 -16.41 21.94 9.19
N GLU A 113 -16.78 20.68 8.95
CA GLU A 113 -15.87 19.71 8.36
C GLU A 113 -15.47 20.13 6.93
N PRO A 114 -14.17 20.15 6.60
CA PRO A 114 -13.71 20.56 5.29
C PRO A 114 -14.11 19.52 4.21
N VAL A 115 -14.80 19.98 3.16
CA VAL A 115 -15.19 19.16 2.01
C VAL A 115 -14.12 19.24 0.93
N PHE A 116 -13.67 18.08 0.46
CA PHE A 116 -12.69 17.97 -0.62
C PHE A 116 -13.28 17.22 -1.81
N THR A 117 -12.95 17.68 -3.01
CA THR A 117 -13.36 17.04 -4.27
C THR A 117 -12.14 16.43 -4.95
N THR A 118 -12.34 15.26 -5.54
CA THR A 118 -11.34 14.52 -6.30
C THR A 118 -11.94 14.13 -7.65
N GLU A 119 -11.09 14.04 -8.68
CA GLU A 119 -11.53 13.58 -10.00
C GLU A 119 -11.69 12.06 -9.99
N VAL A 120 -12.82 11.58 -10.54
CA VAL A 120 -13.06 10.16 -10.76
C VAL A 120 -12.68 9.82 -12.19
N VAL A 121 -11.70 8.94 -12.35
CA VAL A 121 -11.11 8.55 -13.65
C VAL A 121 -11.04 7.03 -13.76
N GLY A 122 -10.94 6.50 -14.98
CA GLY A 122 -10.78 5.05 -15.19
C GLY A 122 -9.43 4.56 -14.66
N ILE A 123 -9.38 3.39 -14.04
CA ILE A 123 -8.15 2.86 -13.42
C ILE A 123 -6.98 2.75 -14.40
N ASN A 124 -7.22 2.40 -15.66
CA ASN A 124 -6.18 2.34 -16.68
C ASN A 124 -5.59 3.72 -17.00
N ASP A 125 -6.41 4.77 -16.96
CA ASP A 125 -5.94 6.14 -17.16
C ASP A 125 -5.10 6.58 -15.96
N VAL A 126 -5.48 6.17 -14.74
CA VAL A 126 -4.69 6.42 -13.53
C VAL A 126 -3.32 5.77 -13.63
N VAL A 127 -3.29 4.47 -13.96
CA VAL A 127 -2.04 3.72 -14.07
C VAL A 127 -1.17 4.29 -15.18
N ARG A 128 -1.72 4.50 -16.36
CA ARG A 128 -0.96 4.97 -17.53
C ARG A 128 -0.42 6.38 -17.36
N THR A 129 -1.22 7.29 -16.80
CA THR A 129 -0.87 8.72 -16.74
C THR A 129 -0.05 9.05 -15.50
N TYR A 130 -0.34 8.43 -14.36
CA TYR A 130 0.21 8.83 -13.07
C TYR A 130 1.09 7.77 -12.43
N ALA A 131 0.69 6.49 -12.46
CA ALA A 131 1.50 5.43 -11.85
C ALA A 131 2.75 5.08 -12.68
N MET A 132 2.63 4.96 -14.01
CA MET A 132 3.73 4.57 -14.89
C MET A 132 4.97 5.47 -14.77
N PRO A 133 4.85 6.82 -14.74
CA PRO A 133 6.01 7.67 -14.47
C PRO A 133 6.67 7.40 -13.11
N GLN A 134 5.88 7.09 -12.07
CA GLN A 134 6.43 6.73 -10.75
C GLN A 134 7.09 5.35 -10.76
N ILE A 135 6.52 4.39 -11.48
CA ILE A 135 7.10 3.05 -11.66
C ILE A 135 8.45 3.14 -12.36
N THR A 136 8.54 3.89 -13.46
CA THR A 136 9.80 4.11 -14.17
C THR A 136 10.85 4.77 -13.27
N LYS A 137 10.47 5.81 -12.53
CA LYS A 137 11.37 6.49 -11.60
C LYS A 137 11.86 5.54 -10.49
N ALA A 138 10.96 4.74 -9.93
CA ALA A 138 11.31 3.77 -8.90
C ALA A 138 12.25 2.69 -9.43
N ALA A 139 12.01 2.20 -10.66
CA ALA A 139 12.87 1.25 -11.32
C ALA A 139 14.29 1.80 -11.56
N GLU A 140 14.41 3.05 -12.01
CA GLU A 140 15.70 3.73 -12.14
C GLU A 140 16.42 3.89 -10.79
N GLN A 141 15.68 4.15 -9.71
CA GLN A 141 16.24 4.27 -8.37
C GLN A 141 16.75 2.92 -7.87
N LEU A 142 15.98 1.84 -8.03
CA LEU A 142 16.42 0.49 -7.69
C LEU A 142 17.63 0.06 -8.52
N GLY A 143 17.66 0.38 -9.82
CA GLY A 143 18.83 0.10 -10.67
C GLY A 143 20.11 0.82 -10.21
N LYS A 144 19.98 1.97 -9.53
CA LYS A 144 21.12 2.71 -8.95
C LYS A 144 21.49 2.25 -7.53
N LYS A 145 20.50 1.89 -6.73
CA LYS A 145 20.64 1.55 -5.30
C LYS A 145 21.00 0.08 -5.06
N VAL A 146 20.67 -0.81 -5.99
CA VAL A 146 20.87 -2.26 -5.86
C VAL A 146 22.06 -2.68 -6.73
N PRO A 147 23.09 -3.34 -6.17
CA PRO A 147 24.21 -3.85 -6.95
C PRO A 147 23.77 -4.79 -8.08
N PRO A 148 24.53 -4.89 -9.18
CA PRO A 148 24.28 -5.87 -10.22
C PRO A 148 24.23 -7.29 -9.67
N ALA A 149 23.38 -8.15 -10.25
CA ALA A 149 23.23 -9.54 -9.80
C ALA A 149 24.54 -10.36 -9.84
N THR A 150 25.49 -9.97 -10.68
CA THR A 150 26.82 -10.59 -10.76
C THR A 150 27.73 -10.31 -9.57
N GLU A 151 27.37 -9.34 -8.72
CA GLU A 151 28.13 -8.94 -7.53
C GLU A 151 27.51 -9.43 -6.22
N LEU A 152 26.42 -10.21 -6.29
CA LEU A 152 25.68 -10.69 -5.14
C LEU A 152 25.71 -12.22 -5.08
N ASP A 153 25.94 -12.76 -3.89
CA ASP A 153 25.96 -14.22 -3.64
C ASP A 153 24.55 -14.80 -3.44
N PHE A 154 23.51 -13.96 -3.54
CA PHE A 154 22.11 -14.35 -3.37
C PHE A 154 21.22 -13.68 -4.41
N LYS A 155 20.06 -14.29 -4.69
CA LYS A 155 19.06 -13.72 -5.59
C LYS A 155 18.35 -12.52 -4.92
N VAL A 156 18.18 -11.45 -5.69
CA VAL A 156 17.38 -10.28 -5.30
C VAL A 156 16.15 -10.19 -6.19
N VAL A 157 14.99 -9.95 -5.57
CA VAL A 157 13.73 -9.62 -6.23
C VAL A 157 13.49 -8.12 -6.06
N LYS A 158 13.32 -7.40 -7.17
CA LYS A 158 13.12 -5.94 -7.19
C LYS A 158 11.64 -5.63 -7.36
N GLN A 159 11.07 -4.89 -6.41
CA GLN A 159 9.65 -4.55 -6.43
C GLN A 159 9.44 -3.05 -6.36
N VAL A 160 8.40 -2.58 -7.04
CA VAL A 160 7.91 -1.21 -6.89
C VAL A 160 6.58 -1.26 -6.15
N PHE A 161 6.41 -0.38 -5.16
CA PHE A 161 5.13 -0.24 -4.46
C PHE A 161 4.58 1.17 -4.69
N ILE A 162 3.41 1.27 -5.32
CA ILE A 162 2.72 2.53 -5.55
C ILE A 162 1.57 2.66 -4.56
N VAL A 163 1.53 3.77 -3.84
CA VAL A 163 0.41 4.13 -2.95
C VAL A 163 -0.38 5.28 -3.58
N SER A 164 -1.69 5.12 -3.68
CA SER A 164 -2.62 6.17 -4.09
C SER A 164 -3.52 6.53 -2.92
N HIS A 165 -3.55 7.81 -2.58
CA HIS A 165 -4.53 8.36 -1.68
C HIS A 165 -5.88 8.58 -2.41
N VAL A 166 -6.98 8.66 -1.66
CA VAL A 166 -8.32 8.90 -2.26
C VAL A 166 -8.44 10.27 -2.94
N LEU A 167 -7.66 11.25 -2.47
CA LEU A 167 -7.57 12.59 -3.05
C LEU A 167 -6.54 12.71 -4.17
N ASP A 168 -5.82 11.62 -4.51
CA ASP A 168 -4.89 11.65 -5.63
C ASP A 168 -5.67 11.51 -6.93
N HIS A 169 -6.08 10.29 -7.29
CA HIS A 169 -6.91 10.03 -8.45
C HIS A 169 -7.82 8.85 -8.12
N MET A 170 -9.11 9.09 -7.90
CA MET A 170 -10.03 8.03 -7.47
C MET A 170 -10.42 7.16 -8.67
N PRO A 171 -10.02 5.87 -8.72
CA PRO A 171 -10.43 5.00 -9.81
C PRO A 171 -11.93 4.71 -9.70
N LYS A 172 -12.66 4.89 -10.81
CA LYS A 172 -14.09 4.58 -10.90
C LYS A 172 -14.40 3.16 -10.45
N GLU A 173 -13.57 2.20 -10.85
CA GLU A 173 -13.69 0.78 -10.53
C GLU A 173 -13.52 0.50 -9.03
N GLY A 174 -12.82 1.38 -8.30
CA GLY A 174 -12.67 1.29 -6.85
C GLY A 174 -13.94 1.63 -6.07
N LEU A 175 -14.90 2.31 -6.72
CA LEU A 175 -16.21 2.64 -6.16
C LEU A 175 -17.21 1.47 -6.24
N GLU A 176 -16.88 0.39 -6.95
CA GLU A 176 -17.74 -0.78 -7.07
C GLU A 176 -17.68 -1.67 -5.82
N THR A 177 -18.83 -2.23 -5.43
CA THR A 177 -19.04 -2.93 -4.15
C THR A 177 -18.06 -4.08 -3.86
N PHE A 178 -17.52 -4.74 -4.89
CA PHE A 178 -16.70 -5.94 -4.69
C PHE A 178 -15.19 -5.66 -4.65
N GLY A 179 -14.73 -4.45 -4.99
CA GLY A 179 -13.32 -4.07 -4.87
C GLY A 179 -12.31 -4.90 -5.67
N ILE A 180 -12.78 -5.75 -6.59
CA ILE A 180 -11.93 -6.56 -7.47
C ILE A 180 -11.67 -5.74 -8.73
N MET A 181 -10.42 -5.28 -8.90
CA MET A 181 -10.03 -4.33 -9.95
C MET A 181 -8.93 -4.87 -10.88
N ALA A 182 -8.18 -5.90 -10.47
CA ALA A 182 -7.05 -6.41 -11.26
C ALA A 182 -7.42 -6.84 -12.69
N GLN A 183 -8.64 -7.35 -12.90
CA GLN A 183 -9.12 -7.81 -14.20
C GLN A 183 -9.45 -6.68 -15.18
N THR A 184 -9.60 -5.45 -14.69
CA THR A 184 -9.85 -4.29 -15.54
C THR A 184 -8.56 -3.59 -15.94
N LEU A 185 -7.42 -3.96 -15.34
CA LEU A 185 -6.12 -3.38 -15.62
C LEU A 185 -5.50 -3.96 -16.89
N ASP A 186 -5.05 -3.06 -17.75
CA ASP A 186 -4.21 -3.38 -18.90
C ASP A 186 -2.87 -3.99 -18.42
N PRO A 187 -2.30 -4.95 -19.16
CA PRO A 187 -0.93 -5.41 -18.94
C PRO A 187 0.07 -4.26 -18.89
N LEU A 188 1.01 -4.31 -17.94
CA LEU A 188 2.11 -3.34 -17.93
C LEU A 188 3.09 -3.63 -19.07
N PRO A 189 3.77 -2.60 -19.61
CA PRO A 189 4.86 -2.79 -20.56
C PRO A 189 6.05 -3.49 -19.88
N ASP A 190 7.09 -3.80 -20.66
CA ASP A 190 8.36 -4.28 -20.10
C ASP A 190 8.92 -3.26 -19.09
N LEU A 191 9.19 -3.73 -17.88
CA LEU A 191 9.67 -2.94 -16.75
C LEU A 191 11.18 -3.14 -16.49
N GLY A 192 11.89 -3.84 -17.39
CA GLY A 192 13.30 -4.13 -17.26
C GLY A 192 13.58 -5.10 -16.12
N GLU A 193 14.33 -4.66 -15.10
CA GLU A 193 14.75 -5.52 -13.98
C GLU A 193 13.74 -5.60 -12.83
N ILE A 194 12.55 -5.03 -12.97
CA ILE A 194 11.49 -5.11 -11.95
C ILE A 194 10.75 -6.43 -12.06
N ASP A 195 10.61 -7.15 -10.95
CA ASP A 195 9.90 -8.42 -10.89
C ASP A 195 8.40 -8.24 -10.62
N ASP A 196 8.05 -7.27 -9.78
CA ASP A 196 6.68 -7.03 -9.36
C ASP A 196 6.36 -5.54 -9.14
N VAL A 197 5.12 -5.16 -9.43
CA VAL A 197 4.57 -3.85 -9.08
C VAL A 197 3.33 -4.05 -8.21
N TRP A 198 3.33 -3.43 -7.04
CA TRP A 198 2.18 -3.37 -6.15
C TRP A 198 1.48 -2.03 -6.30
N LEU A 199 0.14 -2.04 -6.34
CA LEU A 199 -0.70 -0.85 -6.31
C LEU A 199 -1.63 -0.96 -5.11
N LEU A 200 -1.52 0.00 -4.19
CA LEU A 200 -2.51 0.23 -3.14
C LEU A 200 -3.32 1.47 -3.51
N PHE A 201 -4.60 1.28 -3.83
CA PHE A 201 -5.56 2.39 -3.82
C PHE A 201 -6.26 2.39 -2.47
N ALA A 202 -5.94 3.41 -1.66
CA ALA A 202 -6.50 3.55 -0.34
C ALA A 202 -8.04 3.64 -0.40
N PRO A 203 -8.74 3.06 0.58
CA PRO A 203 -8.16 2.52 1.81
C PRO A 203 -7.71 1.05 1.73
N ASP A 204 -8.23 0.22 0.82
CA ASP A 204 -8.12 -1.25 0.97
C ASP A 204 -7.91 -2.03 -0.35
N ARG A 205 -7.75 -1.35 -1.49
CA ARG A 205 -7.64 -2.01 -2.80
C ARG A 205 -6.18 -2.30 -3.13
N LEU A 206 -5.75 -3.53 -2.84
CA LEU A 206 -4.38 -3.98 -3.10
C LEU A 206 -4.32 -4.89 -4.33
N MET A 207 -3.43 -4.57 -5.26
CA MET A 207 -3.18 -5.36 -6.48
C MET A 207 -1.69 -5.54 -6.71
N ARG A 208 -1.34 -6.63 -7.40
CA ARG A 208 0.03 -6.93 -7.84
C ARG A 208 0.07 -7.26 -9.32
N TRP A 209 0.95 -6.62 -10.06
CA TRP A 209 1.42 -7.09 -11.36
C TRP A 209 2.67 -7.94 -11.13
N SER A 210 2.65 -9.17 -11.63
CA SER A 210 3.83 -10.01 -11.66
C SER A 210 4.38 -10.07 -13.08
N VAL A 211 5.64 -9.64 -13.27
CA VAL A 211 6.29 -9.67 -14.59
C VAL A 211 6.47 -11.11 -15.05
N GLY A 212 6.91 -12.00 -14.17
CA GLY A 212 7.11 -13.42 -14.50
C GLY A 212 5.83 -14.14 -14.92
N ALA A 213 4.67 -13.74 -14.39
CA ALA A 213 3.38 -14.32 -14.76
C ALA A 213 2.59 -13.47 -15.79
N ALA A 214 3.10 -12.30 -16.16
CA ALA A 214 2.47 -11.31 -17.03
C ALA A 214 0.98 -11.07 -16.72
N LYS A 215 0.64 -10.96 -15.43
CA LYS A 215 -0.75 -10.81 -14.99
C LYS A 215 -0.90 -9.97 -13.72
N TRP A 216 -2.05 -9.30 -13.63
CA TRP A 216 -2.54 -8.67 -12.42
C TRP A 216 -3.25 -9.67 -11.49
N GLN A 217 -3.14 -9.44 -10.19
CA GLN A 217 -3.80 -10.21 -9.14
C GLN A 217 -4.38 -9.27 -8.09
N ASN A 218 -5.57 -9.59 -7.57
CA ASN A 218 -6.14 -8.88 -6.42
C ASN A 218 -5.66 -9.51 -5.12
N TYR A 219 -5.43 -8.68 -4.11
CA TYR A 219 -5.19 -9.10 -2.75
C TYR A 219 -6.34 -8.59 -1.89
N ILE A 220 -7.07 -9.51 -1.27
CA ILE A 220 -8.21 -9.19 -0.39
C ILE A 220 -7.87 -9.52 1.06
N PHE A 221 -8.36 -8.71 1.98
CA PHE A 221 -8.24 -8.96 3.41
C PHE A 221 -9.51 -9.66 3.90
N GLY A 222 -9.36 -10.68 4.74
CA GLY A 222 -10.52 -11.26 5.40
C GLY A 222 -10.18 -12.33 6.43
N GLU A 223 -11.16 -12.58 7.29
CA GLU A 223 -11.22 -13.73 8.19
C GLU A 223 -11.63 -15.00 7.46
N TRP A 224 -11.16 -16.15 7.98
CA TRP A 224 -11.70 -17.44 7.60
C TRP A 224 -12.36 -18.07 8.80
N ALA A 225 -13.65 -18.41 8.65
CA ALA A 225 -14.56 -18.84 9.71
C ALA A 225 -14.07 -19.98 10.63
N ASP A 226 -12.98 -20.65 10.27
CA ASP A 226 -12.43 -21.81 10.99
C ASP A 226 -11.34 -21.48 12.02
N ASP A 227 -10.83 -20.25 12.11
CA ASP A 227 -9.81 -19.90 13.13
C ASP A 227 -10.37 -19.25 14.41
N GLY A 228 -11.67 -18.89 14.42
CA GLY A 228 -12.34 -18.36 15.60
C GLY A 228 -11.81 -17.01 16.09
N ILE A 229 -11.01 -16.33 15.26
CA ILE A 229 -10.45 -15.01 15.55
C ILE A 229 -11.28 -13.99 14.78
N ASN A 230 -12.05 -13.18 15.50
CA ASN A 230 -12.78 -12.06 14.91
C ASN A 230 -11.81 -10.87 14.74
N GLU A 231 -11.87 -10.16 13.61
CA GLU A 231 -11.07 -8.97 13.31
C GLU A 231 -11.21 -7.93 14.42
N TRP A 232 -12.37 -7.85 15.06
CA TRP A 232 -12.66 -6.83 16.07
C TRP A 232 -11.94 -7.14 17.38
N ASP A 233 -11.64 -8.42 17.64
CA ASP A 233 -10.84 -8.87 18.77
C ASP A 233 -9.32 -8.64 18.54
N LEU A 234 -8.93 -8.29 17.31
CA LEU A 234 -7.51 -8.04 16.99
C LEU A 234 -7.04 -6.66 17.47
N PHE A 235 -7.95 -5.73 17.72
CA PHE A 235 -7.65 -4.33 18.08
C PHE A 235 -8.18 -3.99 19.47
N GLU A 236 -7.43 -3.17 20.21
CA GLU A 236 -7.89 -2.70 21.54
C GLU A 236 -9.05 -1.71 21.42
N ASP A 237 -9.03 -0.90 20.37
CA ASP A 237 -10.05 0.10 20.05
C ASP A 237 -10.36 -0.04 18.55
N TYR A 238 -11.30 -0.93 18.21
CA TYR A 238 -11.76 -1.13 16.83
C TYR A 238 -12.88 -0.15 16.52
N ASP A 239 -12.81 0.50 15.37
CA ASP A 239 -13.84 1.40 14.88
C ASP A 239 -14.54 0.81 13.67
N HIS A 240 -15.83 0.56 13.84
CA HIS A 240 -16.70 -0.04 12.84
C HIS A 240 -17.00 0.88 11.66
N GLU A 241 -16.71 2.17 11.77
CA GLU A 241 -16.89 3.13 10.68
C GLU A 241 -15.68 3.12 9.72
N LEU A 242 -14.53 2.62 10.17
CA LEU A 242 -13.30 2.50 9.40
C LEU A 242 -13.18 1.13 8.72
N THR A 243 -12.55 1.11 7.54
CA THR A 243 -12.16 -0.16 6.90
C THR A 243 -11.08 -0.88 7.71
N PHE A 244 -10.85 -2.17 7.41
CA PHE A 244 -9.81 -2.97 8.08
C PHE A 244 -8.43 -2.31 8.02
N LEU A 245 -7.96 -1.87 6.84
CA LEU A 245 -6.62 -1.29 6.71
C LEU A 245 -6.51 0.08 7.42
N GLN A 246 -7.61 0.84 7.51
CA GLN A 246 -7.66 2.08 8.28
C GLN A 246 -7.57 1.82 9.80
N ASN A 247 -8.19 0.76 10.31
CA ASN A 247 -8.00 0.32 11.70
C ASN A 247 -6.55 -0.13 11.96
N VAL A 248 -5.94 -0.88 11.02
CA VAL A 248 -4.52 -1.26 11.08
C VAL A 248 -3.62 -0.03 11.17
N GLU A 249 -3.88 0.96 10.34
CA GLU A 249 -3.12 2.21 10.34
C GLU A 249 -3.27 2.98 11.64
N ARG A 250 -4.50 3.18 12.11
CA ARG A 250 -4.76 3.91 13.35
C ARG A 250 -4.01 3.28 14.52
N GLU A 251 -4.06 1.95 14.61
CA GLU A 251 -3.37 1.20 15.67
C GLU A 251 -1.85 1.30 15.53
N TYR A 252 -1.31 1.18 14.31
CA TYR A 252 0.12 1.37 14.06
C TYR A 252 0.61 2.74 14.54
N LEU A 253 -0.12 3.82 14.18
CA LEU A 253 0.21 5.18 14.57
C LEU A 253 0.19 5.37 16.09
N ARG A 254 -0.79 4.77 16.77
CA ARG A 254 -0.86 4.74 18.23
C ARG A 254 0.35 4.06 18.86
N LEU A 255 0.72 2.86 18.37
CA LEU A 255 1.84 2.09 18.90
C LEU A 255 3.19 2.81 18.75
N ILE A 256 3.38 3.58 17.68
CA ILE A 256 4.60 4.38 17.48
C ILE A 256 4.54 5.76 18.15
N GLY A 257 3.49 6.04 18.94
CA GLY A 257 3.32 7.28 19.68
C GLY A 257 3.07 8.52 18.81
N ARG A 258 2.45 8.35 17.63
CA ARG A 258 2.17 9.44 16.70
C ARG A 258 0.70 9.88 16.81
N GLU A 259 0.50 11.09 17.31
CA GLU A 259 -0.83 11.66 17.58
C GLU A 259 -1.36 12.56 16.45
N GLY A 260 -0.58 12.80 15.39
CA GLY A 260 -0.99 13.64 14.26
C GLY A 260 -1.96 12.94 13.29
N GLY A 261 -2.85 13.69 12.66
CA GLY A 261 -3.80 13.17 11.67
C GLY A 261 -3.11 12.50 10.47
N SER A 262 -3.57 11.29 10.13
CA SER A 262 -3.18 10.60 8.90
C SER A 262 -4.15 10.92 7.77
N PRO A 263 -3.67 11.18 6.54
CA PRO A 263 -4.57 11.46 5.44
C PRO A 263 -5.44 10.24 5.09
N PHE A 264 -5.01 9.03 5.40
CA PHE A 264 -5.70 7.78 5.08
C PHE A 264 -6.86 7.45 6.03
N LEU A 265 -7.02 8.18 7.14
CA LEU A 265 -8.16 8.06 8.05
C LEU A 265 -9.27 9.01 7.59
N PHE A 266 -10.24 8.50 6.84
CA PHE A 266 -11.36 9.26 6.28
C PHE A 266 -12.61 8.39 6.11
N HIS A 267 -13.77 9.05 6.07
CA HIS A 267 -15.05 8.44 5.67
C HIS A 267 -15.45 8.93 4.28
N LEU A 268 -15.97 8.03 3.45
CA LEU A 268 -16.53 8.38 2.14
C LEU A 268 -18.04 8.52 2.26
N ASN A 269 -18.53 9.74 2.12
CA ASN A 269 -19.95 10.03 1.98
C ASN A 269 -20.31 10.10 0.49
N TYR A 270 -21.29 9.30 0.07
CA TYR A 270 -21.83 9.33 -1.30
C TYR A 270 -23.17 10.05 -1.28
N ASP A 271 -23.22 11.24 -1.85
CA ASP A 271 -24.50 11.85 -2.20
C ASP A 271 -25.08 11.07 -3.39
N ARG A 272 -26.13 10.28 -3.11
CA ARG A 272 -26.92 9.65 -4.16
C ARG A 272 -27.90 10.69 -4.70
N GLU A 273 -27.55 11.34 -5.80
CA GLU A 273 -28.53 12.01 -6.67
C GLU A 273 -29.41 10.99 -7.41
#